data_AF-A0A9Q4KN98-F1
#
_entry.id   AF-A0A9Q4KN98-F1
#
_cell.length_a   1.000
_cell.length_b   1.000
_cell.length_c   1.000
_cell.angle_alpha   90.00
_cell.angle_beta   90.00
_cell.angle_gamma   90.00
#
_symmetry.space_group_name_H-M   'P 1'
#
loop_
_entity.id
_entity.type
_entity.pdbx_description
1 polymer ?
#
loop_
_entity_poly.entity_id
_entity_poly.type
_entity_poly.pdbx_seq_one_letter_code
_entity_poly.pdbx_strand_id
1 'polypeptide(L)' 'MEDRPEGSYVVSILTHRKGMDKALEKVGEEATEFILAAKNGSSDRTVEEAADLLFHILLALRASGEDLGDVLEELSRRRN' A
#
# COMPACT_ATOMS: atom_id res chain seq x y z
N MET A 1 -19.95 17.71 6.53
CA MET A 1 -20.01 16.24 6.61
C MET A 1 -20.65 15.77 5.32
N GLU A 2 -19.89 15.70 4.23
CA GLU A 2 -20.35 15.10 2.97
C GLU A 2 -19.18 15.09 1.99
N ASP A 3 -18.59 13.91 1.80
CA ASP A 3 -18.41 13.32 0.48
C ASP A 3 -17.95 11.87 0.71
N ARG A 4 -18.91 10.94 0.85
CA ARG A 4 -18.60 9.51 0.78
C ARG A 4 -19.08 9.06 -0.58
N PRO A 5 -18.19 8.72 -1.52
CA PRO A 5 -18.61 8.00 -2.70
C PRO A 5 -19.02 6.61 -2.21
N GLU A 6 -20.32 6.35 -2.20
CA GLU A 6 -20.83 4.98 -2.16
C GLU A 6 -20.18 4.23 -3.34
N GLY A 7 -19.21 3.36 -3.03
CA GLY A 7 -18.40 2.65 -4.03
C GLY A 7 -16.92 3.03 -4.14
N SER A 8 -16.39 3.90 -3.27
CA SER A 8 -14.93 4.17 -3.25
C SER A 8 -14.12 2.87 -3.12
N TYR A 9 -13.14 2.70 -4.01
CA TYR A 9 -12.24 1.55 -4.05
C TYR A 9 -11.65 1.23 -2.65
N VAL A 10 -11.27 2.27 -1.91
CA VAL A 10 -10.74 2.18 -0.54
C VAL A 10 -11.79 1.60 0.43
N VAL A 11 -13.04 2.06 0.33
CA VAL A 11 -14.15 1.56 1.17
C VAL A 11 -14.42 0.08 0.85
N SER A 12 -14.41 -0.30 -0.43
CA SER A 12 -14.62 -1.70 -0.82
C SER A 12 -13.55 -2.65 -0.25
N ILE A 13 -12.32 -2.16 -0.11
CA ILE A 13 -11.21 -2.93 0.45
C ILE A 13 -11.28 -2.99 1.98
N LEU A 14 -11.64 -1.90 2.65
CA LEU A 14 -11.66 -1.84 4.10
C LEU A 14 -12.86 -2.56 4.74
N THR A 15 -13.97 -2.77 4.01
CA THR A 15 -15.20 -3.33 4.60
C THR A 15 -15.42 -4.82 4.36
N HIS A 16 -14.59 -5.49 3.56
CA HIS A 16 -14.76 -6.91 3.22
C HIS A 16 -13.48 -7.71 3.45
N ARG A 17 -13.58 -8.97 3.91
CA ARG A 17 -12.44 -9.91 3.91
C ARG A 17 -11.77 -10.03 2.54
N LYS A 18 -12.56 -9.99 1.46
CA LYS A 18 -12.07 -9.95 0.07
C LYS A 18 -11.22 -8.72 -0.25
N GLY A 19 -11.40 -7.65 0.51
CA GLY A 19 -10.64 -6.42 0.35
C GLY A 19 -9.21 -6.54 0.86
N MET A 20 -9.01 -7.21 1.99
CA MET A 20 -7.67 -7.57 2.48
C MET A 20 -6.91 -8.40 1.44
N ASP A 21 -7.53 -9.48 0.94
CA ASP A 21 -6.89 -10.35 -0.05
C ASP A 21 -6.47 -9.56 -1.30
N LYS A 22 -7.35 -8.68 -1.79
CA LYS A 22 -7.05 -7.79 -2.93
C LYS A 22 -5.93 -6.79 -2.65
N ALA A 23 -5.86 -6.24 -1.43
CA ALA A 23 -4.77 -5.35 -1.06
C ALA A 23 -3.43 -6.08 -1.05
N LEU A 24 -3.38 -7.30 -0.53
CA LEU A 24 -2.17 -8.13 -0.49
C LEU A 24 -1.74 -8.61 -1.89
N GLU A 25 -2.70 -8.97 -2.75
CA GLU A 25 -2.43 -9.27 -4.17
C GLU A 25 -1.73 -8.09 -4.86
N LYS A 26 -2.26 -6.86 -4.66
CA LYS A 26 -1.65 -5.64 -5.19
C LYS A 26 -0.26 -5.38 -4.61
N VAL A 27 -0.05 -5.55 -3.30
CA VAL A 27 1.30 -5.43 -2.71
C VAL A 27 2.32 -6.33 -3.42
N GLY A 28 1.95 -7.57 -3.76
CA GLY A 28 2.84 -8.48 -4.49
C GLY A 28 3.11 -8.06 -5.94
N GLU A 29 2.08 -7.59 -6.63
CA GLU A 29 2.17 -7.06 -8.01
C GLU A 29 3.09 -5.83 -8.06
N GLU A 30 2.78 -4.81 -7.27
CA GLU A 30 3.52 -3.53 -7.24
C GLU A 30 4.96 -3.73 -6.78
N ALA A 31 5.22 -4.65 -5.85
CA ALA A 31 6.58 -4.98 -5.45
C ALA A 31 7.40 -5.56 -6.60
N THR A 32 6.78 -6.41 -7.42
CA THR A 32 7.42 -6.99 -8.60
C THR A 32 7.69 -5.93 -9.66
N GLU A 33 6.71 -5.06 -9.91
CA GLU A 33 6.83 -3.96 -10.88
C GLU A 33 7.90 -2.95 -10.45
N PHE A 34 7.93 -2.56 -9.17
CA PHE A 34 8.97 -1.71 -8.60
C PHE A 34 10.37 -2.30 -8.76
N ILE A 35 10.54 -3.59 -8.45
CA ILE A 35 11.82 -4.29 -8.62
C ILE A 35 12.29 -4.23 -10.09
N LEU A 36 11.39 -4.48 -11.03
CA LEU A 36 11.70 -4.44 -12.46
C LEU A 36 12.01 -3.02 -12.94
N ALA A 37 11.22 -2.03 -12.51
CA ALA A 37 11.40 -0.63 -12.87
C ALA A 37 12.76 -0.10 -12.37
N ALA A 38 13.08 -0.36 -11.09
CA ALA A 38 14.34 0.03 -10.48
C ALA A 38 15.54 -0.66 -11.16
N LYS A 39 15.42 -1.96 -11.46
CA LYS A 39 16.47 -2.71 -12.17
C LYS A 39 16.72 -2.20 -13.60
N ASN A 40 15.67 -1.78 -14.29
CA ASN A 40 15.75 -1.33 -15.69
C ASN A 40 16.11 0.16 -15.84
N GLY A 41 16.29 0.90 -14.73
CA GLY A 41 16.72 2.30 -14.76
C GLY A 41 15.66 3.29 -15.23
N SER A 42 14.38 2.92 -15.19
CA SER A 42 13.28 3.84 -15.51
C SER A 42 12.90 4.65 -14.28
N SER A 43 13.44 5.86 -14.15
CA SER A 43 13.23 6.72 -12.98
C SER A 43 11.74 7.04 -12.75
N ASP A 44 11.01 7.42 -13.79
CA ASP A 44 9.59 7.80 -13.68
C ASP A 44 8.76 6.60 -13.21
N ARG A 45 8.93 5.44 -13.88
CA ARG A 45 8.22 4.22 -13.50
C ARG A 45 8.61 3.74 -12.11
N THR A 46 9.88 3.87 -11.71
CA THR A 46 10.31 3.52 -10.35
C THR A 46 9.57 4.34 -9.30
N VAL A 47 9.33 5.63 -9.54
CA VAL A 47 8.56 6.49 -8.62
C VAL A 47 7.08 6.11 -8.63
N GLU A 48 6.51 5.81 -9.81
CA GLU A 48 5.12 5.35 -9.96
C GLU A 48 4.87 4.05 -9.16
N GLU A 49 5.62 2.99 -9.43
CA GLU A 49 5.41 1.69 -8.75
C GLU A 49 5.75 1.77 -7.25
N ALA A 50 6.70 2.64 -6.86
CA ALA A 50 6.97 2.88 -5.44
C ALA A 50 5.79 3.54 -4.73
N ALA A 51 5.12 4.49 -5.39
CA ALA A 51 3.95 5.16 -4.85
C ALA A 51 2.77 4.17 -4.70
N ASP A 52 2.53 3.35 -5.72
CA ASP A 52 1.46 2.34 -5.70
C ASP A 52 1.73 1.25 -4.66
N LEU A 53 2.97 0.78 -4.56
CA LEU A 53 3.39 -0.16 -3.51
C LEU A 53 3.13 0.42 -2.10
N LEU A 54 3.54 1.66 -1.84
CA LEU A 54 3.31 2.31 -0.54
C LEU A 54 1.82 2.48 -0.26
N PHE A 55 1.03 2.89 -1.25
CA PHE A 55 -0.42 3.00 -1.11
C PHE A 55 -1.07 1.68 -0.70
N HIS A 56 -0.71 0.58 -1.36
CA HIS A 56 -1.25 -0.74 -1.06
C HIS A 56 -0.77 -1.31 0.27
N ILE A 57 0.46 -1.00 0.70
CA ILE A 57 0.94 -1.31 2.06
C ILE A 57 0.10 -0.58 3.11
N LEU A 58 -0.13 0.73 2.95
CA LEU A 58 -0.95 1.52 3.89
C LEU A 58 -2.37 0.97 4.00
N LEU A 59 -2.94 0.55 2.88
CA LEU A 59 -4.27 -0.05 2.84
C LEU A 59 -4.31 -1.41 3.54
N ALA A 60 -3.29 -2.24 3.33
CA ALA A 60 -3.15 -3.53 4.01
C ALA A 60 -2.99 -3.36 5.53
N LEU A 61 -2.16 -2.43 5.99
CA LEU A 61 -2.00 -2.09 7.42
C LEU A 61 -3.34 -1.70 8.04
N ARG A 62 -4.07 -0.78 7.38
CA ARG A 62 -5.38 -0.35 7.86
C ARG A 62 -6.39 -1.50 7.90
N ALA A 63 -6.36 -2.40 6.92
CA ALA A 63 -7.23 -3.57 6.86
C ALA A 63 -6.86 -4.62 7.92
N SER A 64 -5.60 -4.71 8.34
CA SER A 64 -5.15 -5.64 9.39
C SER A 64 -5.34 -5.09 10.80
N GLY A 65 -5.76 -3.82 10.92
CA GLY A 65 -5.93 -3.14 12.19
C GLY A 65 -4.64 -2.57 12.78
N GLU A 66 -3.57 -2.54 11.99
CA GLU A 66 -2.27 -1.97 12.38
C GLU A 66 -2.22 -0.47 12.05
N ASP A 67 -1.52 0.31 12.86
CA ASP A 67 -1.34 1.75 12.63
C ASP A 67 -0.02 2.04 11.90
N LEU A 68 -0.04 3.06 11.04
CA LEU A 68 1.20 3.54 10.40
C LEU A 68 2.21 4.02 11.44
N GLY A 69 1.75 4.60 12.55
CA GLY A 69 2.58 5.03 13.67
C GLY A 69 3.46 3.91 14.22
N ASP A 70 2.91 2.70 14.38
CA ASP A 70 3.65 1.53 14.88
C ASP A 70 4.78 1.12 13.92
N VAL A 71 4.52 1.19 12.61
CA VAL A 71 5.53 0.94 11.57
C VAL A 71 6.62 2.02 11.59
N LEU A 72 6.25 3.29 11.79
CA LEU A 72 7.23 4.39 11.88
C LEU A 72 8.08 4.31 13.15
N GLU A 73 7.51 3.87 14.27
CA GLU A 73 8.25 3.60 15.50
C GLU A 73 9.25 2.45 15.31
N GLU A 74 8.81 1.36 14.68
CA GLU A 74 9.68 0.25 14.28
C GLU A 74 10.86 0.71 13.41
N LEU A 75 10.58 1.50 12.37
CA LEU A 75 11.62 2.06 11.49
C LEU A 75 12.58 2.97 12.26
N SER A 76 12.07 3.76 13.20
CA SER A 76 12.90 4.62 14.05
C SER A 76 13.80 3.79 14.96
N ARG A 77 13.29 2.69 15.53
CA ARG A 77 14.06 1.76 16.37
C ARG A 77 15.21 1.11 15.62
N ARG A 78 15.06 0.80 14.33
CA ARG A 78 16.12 0.21 13.49
C ARG A 78 17.28 1.16 13.16
N ARG A 79 17.08 2.47 13.35
CA ARG A 79 18.07 3.51 13.04
C ARG A 79 18.88 3.96 14.26
N ASN A 80 18.62 3.40 15.44
CA ASN A 80 19.38 3.58 16.69
C ASN A 80 20.21 2.35 17.00
#